data_AF-A0A516NHR7-F1
#
_entry.id   AF-A0A516NHR7-F1
#
_cell.length_a   1.000
_cell.length_b   1.000
_cell.length_c   1.000
_cell.angle_alpha   90.00
_cell.angle_beta   90.00
_cell.angle_gamma   90.00
#
_symmetry.space_group_name_H-M   'P 1'
#
loop_
_entity.id
_entity.type
_entity.pdbx_description
1 polymer ?
#
loop_
_entity_poly.entity_id
_entity_poly.type
_entity_poly.pdbx_seq_one_letter_code
_entity_poly.pdbx_strand_id
1 'polypeptide(L)'
;MECRSGCGACRAGCSRAIPLHSGRMKRCGRYRVAVVLAVAGLFTPAASSADPGQPPVPAQDPFYAQPESFEGLSMGQVLDSRPVSVGVIPTSTQFSSWQVKYVSQNTKGKPWTTMATIIRPAGRPGPAKLLAFLPWIDVLDTTCNPSYQLRTDYSYVASSGMIGEMTNLSAALDRGWTVVVPDYLGPENHFAAGYVEGRNTLDGIRAALSFAPAGLTGDTPVGVFGYSGGSRGAEFAAELADGYAPELNIAGTAAGGLPTDMAATSAFINGGPFAGINYQAAFGLARAYPELNIAAFFADPNFERTLASMCQAQTLASYPFTWMQDRTVDRAWPLGEPKVAAVLETLKAGRYGTPNAPLYLFMAEQDQIAITANTDALIADYCARSVPVSYIKYPGTEHVSAETVGSGAALDWLADRFNGIPATTSCS
;
A
#
# COMPACT_ATOMS: atom_id res chain seq x y z
N MET A 1 -14.12 37.61 45.12
CA MET A 1 -14.53 36.58 46.09
C MET A 1 -13.89 35.28 45.61
N GLU A 2 -12.62 34.97 45.82
CA GLU A 2 -11.82 34.84 47.06
C GLU A 2 -12.48 34.01 48.17
N CYS A 3 -11.99 32.77 48.33
CA CYS A 3 -11.50 32.11 49.57
C CYS A 3 -11.23 30.61 49.25
N ARG A 4 -9.97 30.12 49.26
CA ARG A 4 -9.21 29.54 50.42
C ARG A 4 -9.86 28.24 50.96
N SER A 5 -9.20 27.16 51.40
CA SER A 5 -7.82 26.60 51.45
C SER A 5 -7.86 25.45 52.49
N GLY A 6 -7.07 24.38 52.37
CA GLY A 6 -6.69 23.49 53.50
C GLY A 6 -6.72 21.99 53.16
N CYS A 7 -5.61 21.29 52.87
CA CYS A 7 -4.57 20.72 53.74
C CYS A 7 -5.03 19.61 54.72
N GLY A 8 -4.43 18.42 54.58
CA GLY A 8 -4.42 17.35 55.60
C GLY A 8 -3.82 16.03 55.10
N ALA A 9 -2.51 15.83 55.31
CA ALA A 9 -1.77 14.60 55.02
C ALA A 9 -1.79 13.62 56.22
N CYS A 10 -1.68 12.30 55.98
CA CYS A 10 -0.96 11.38 56.86
C CYS A 10 -0.57 10.05 56.18
N ARG A 11 0.52 9.47 56.67
CA ARG A 11 1.45 8.49 56.07
C ARG A 11 1.16 7.00 56.37
N ALA A 12 1.94 6.16 55.66
CA ALA A 12 2.47 4.82 55.99
C ALA A 12 1.51 3.63 55.73
N GLY A 13 1.88 2.53 55.06
CA GLY A 13 3.19 1.95 54.72
C GLY A 13 3.24 0.51 55.27
N CYS A 14 3.38 -0.52 54.41
CA CYS A 14 4.19 -1.73 54.66
C CYS A 14 3.97 -2.82 53.60
N SER A 15 5.09 -3.21 52.98
CA SER A 15 5.30 -4.37 52.13
C SER A 15 5.09 -5.70 52.85
N ARG A 16 4.62 -6.73 52.14
CA ARG A 16 4.94 -8.14 52.46
C ARG A 16 5.13 -8.98 51.19
N ALA A 17 6.36 -9.47 51.05
CA ALA A 17 6.76 -10.57 50.19
C ALA A 17 6.28 -11.92 50.78
N ILE A 18 6.02 -12.91 49.93
CA ILE A 18 5.72 -14.30 50.31
C ILE A 18 6.72 -15.23 49.59
N PRO A 19 7.25 -16.29 50.25
CA PRO A 19 8.51 -16.93 49.90
C PRO A 19 8.38 -18.19 49.04
N LEU A 20 9.49 -18.50 48.37
CA LEU A 20 9.80 -19.76 47.71
C LEU A 20 9.82 -20.94 48.70
N HIS A 21 9.22 -22.06 48.33
CA HIS A 21 9.43 -23.35 48.99
C HIS A 21 9.75 -24.46 47.97
N SER A 22 10.94 -25.01 48.14
CA SER A 22 11.48 -26.21 47.49
C SER A 22 10.79 -27.47 48.00
N GLY A 23 10.27 -28.30 47.09
CA GLY A 23 9.67 -29.61 47.38
C GLY A 23 10.26 -30.72 46.51
N ARG A 24 10.86 -31.70 47.19
CA ARG A 24 11.61 -32.87 46.67
C ARG A 24 10.80 -33.85 45.82
N MET A 25 11.51 -34.47 44.87
CA MET A 25 11.15 -35.66 44.08
C MET A 25 10.59 -36.84 44.89
N LYS A 26 9.62 -37.55 44.31
CA LYS A 26 9.39 -39.00 44.51
C LYS A 26 9.14 -39.71 43.18
N ARG A 27 9.93 -40.76 42.94
CA ARG A 27 9.79 -41.78 41.88
C ARG A 27 8.57 -42.66 42.15
N CYS A 28 7.88 -43.12 41.09
CA CYS A 28 7.64 -44.54 40.77
C CYS A 28 6.66 -44.68 39.60
N GLY A 29 6.95 -45.60 38.67
CA GLY A 29 5.99 -46.01 37.63
C GLY A 29 6.64 -46.60 36.40
N ARG A 30 7.12 -47.85 36.51
CA ARG A 30 7.72 -48.64 35.44
C ARG A 30 6.71 -48.88 34.30
N TYR A 31 7.04 -48.47 33.07
CA TYR A 31 6.42 -49.02 31.86
C TYR A 31 7.47 -49.67 30.96
N ARG A 32 7.08 -50.85 30.47
CA ARG A 32 7.90 -51.85 29.79
C ARG A 32 8.37 -51.35 28.43
N VAL A 33 9.66 -51.52 28.16
CA VAL A 33 10.26 -51.38 26.82
C VAL A 33 9.79 -52.55 25.97
N ALA A 34 9.02 -52.28 24.91
CA ALA A 34 8.80 -53.21 23.82
C ALA A 34 9.75 -52.82 22.67
N VAL A 35 10.71 -53.68 22.39
CA VAL A 35 11.58 -53.59 21.22
C VAL A 35 10.77 -54.01 20.01
N VAL A 36 10.48 -53.09 19.11
CA VAL A 36 9.95 -53.40 17.76
C VAL A 36 11.11 -53.30 16.79
N LEU A 37 11.38 -54.42 16.11
CA LEU A 37 12.39 -54.60 15.08
C LEU A 37 12.16 -53.61 13.92
N ALA A 38 13.19 -52.84 13.59
CA ALA A 38 13.22 -51.95 12.43
C ALA A 38 13.33 -52.77 11.13
N VAL A 39 12.31 -52.69 10.28
CA VAL A 39 12.41 -53.07 8.87
C VAL A 39 12.80 -51.80 8.10
N ALA A 40 14.03 -51.76 7.60
CA ALA A 40 14.53 -50.69 6.75
C ALA A 40 13.86 -50.80 5.36
N GLY A 41 12.70 -50.16 5.21
CA GLY A 41 12.11 -49.86 3.91
C GLY A 41 12.76 -48.61 3.33
N LEU A 42 13.23 -48.70 2.09
CA LEU A 42 13.67 -47.56 1.29
C LEU A 42 12.51 -46.58 1.10
N PHE A 43 12.44 -45.56 1.96
CA PHE A 43 11.61 -44.38 1.71
C PHE A 43 12.36 -43.48 0.74
N THR A 44 11.90 -43.43 -0.51
CA THR A 44 12.10 -42.26 -1.34
C THR A 44 11.56 -41.05 -0.57
N PRO A 45 12.28 -39.92 -0.49
CA PRO A 45 11.72 -38.72 0.10
C PRO A 45 10.57 -38.29 -0.81
N ALA A 46 9.34 -38.53 -0.36
CA ALA A 46 8.19 -37.84 -0.89
C ALA A 46 8.48 -36.34 -0.76
N ALA A 47 8.36 -35.61 -1.87
CA ALA A 47 8.39 -34.15 -1.84
C ALA A 47 7.48 -33.69 -0.70
N SER A 48 8.05 -32.95 0.25
CA SER A 48 7.30 -32.38 1.35
C SER A 48 6.25 -31.46 0.72
N SER A 49 5.00 -31.91 0.69
CA SER A 49 3.87 -31.04 0.40
C SER A 49 3.91 -29.93 1.44
N ALA A 50 4.09 -28.69 1.00
CA ALA A 50 3.91 -27.53 1.84
C ALA A 50 2.57 -27.66 2.58
N ASP A 51 2.58 -27.30 3.86
CA ASP A 51 1.39 -27.23 4.70
C ASP A 51 0.28 -26.47 3.95
N PRO A 52 -0.95 -27.01 3.78
CA PRO A 52 -2.03 -26.35 3.04
C PRO A 52 -2.53 -25.02 3.64
N GLY A 53 -1.85 -24.45 4.64
CA GLY A 53 -2.33 -23.32 5.43
C GLY A 53 -1.89 -21.92 5.00
N GLN A 54 -0.78 -21.71 4.26
CA GLN A 54 -0.35 -20.36 3.85
C GLN A 54 0.19 -20.33 2.42
N PRO A 55 -0.09 -19.26 1.64
CA PRO A 55 0.49 -19.12 0.31
C PRO A 55 2.03 -19.03 0.38
N PRO A 56 2.77 -19.61 -0.57
CA PRO A 56 4.22 -19.42 -0.65
C PRO A 56 4.54 -17.94 -0.79
N VAL A 57 5.58 -17.48 -0.08
CA VAL A 57 6.06 -16.09 -0.20
C VAL A 57 6.40 -15.79 -1.67
N PRO A 58 6.24 -14.54 -2.15
CA PRO A 58 6.41 -14.23 -3.57
C PRO A 58 7.74 -14.67 -4.16
N ALA A 59 8.84 -14.54 -3.41
CA ALA A 59 10.17 -14.97 -3.82
C ALA A 59 10.31 -16.49 -4.06
N GLN A 60 9.40 -17.31 -3.53
CA GLN A 60 9.37 -18.77 -3.65
C GLN A 60 8.21 -19.27 -4.52
N ASP A 61 7.40 -18.36 -5.05
CA ASP A 61 6.22 -18.70 -5.83
C ASP A 61 6.48 -18.42 -7.32
N PRO A 62 6.59 -19.46 -8.18
CA PRO A 62 6.82 -19.29 -9.62
C PRO A 62 5.78 -18.41 -10.31
N PHE A 63 4.59 -18.26 -9.71
CA PHE A 63 3.61 -17.32 -10.21
C PHE A 63 4.14 -15.88 -10.24
N TYR A 64 5.11 -15.48 -9.41
CA TYR A 64 5.73 -14.13 -9.44
C TYR A 64 6.95 -14.01 -10.35
N ALA A 65 7.42 -15.10 -10.95
CA ALA A 65 8.56 -15.07 -11.85
C ALA A 65 8.27 -14.22 -13.10
N GLN A 66 9.26 -13.42 -13.51
CA GLN A 66 9.22 -12.67 -14.76
C GLN A 66 9.31 -13.64 -15.96
N PRO A 67 8.60 -13.37 -17.07
CA PRO A 67 8.75 -14.16 -18.29
C PRO A 67 10.14 -13.96 -18.90
N GLU A 68 10.61 -14.95 -19.67
CA GLU A 68 11.91 -14.89 -20.35
C GLU A 68 11.95 -13.82 -21.46
N SER A 69 10.80 -13.52 -22.07
CA SER A 69 10.65 -12.52 -23.12
C SER A 69 9.34 -11.75 -22.97
N PHE A 70 9.38 -10.49 -23.40
CA PHE A 70 8.23 -9.58 -23.50
C PHE A 70 7.82 -9.29 -24.95
N GLU A 71 8.43 -9.97 -25.92
CA GLU A 71 8.16 -9.75 -27.34
C GLU A 71 6.68 -10.01 -27.67
N GLY A 72 6.04 -9.04 -28.34
CA GLY A 72 4.64 -9.12 -28.73
C GLY A 72 3.63 -8.92 -27.60
N LEU A 73 4.08 -8.68 -26.37
CA LEU A 73 3.17 -8.43 -25.24
C LEU A 73 2.77 -6.95 -25.15
N SER A 74 1.53 -6.69 -24.76
CA SER A 74 0.99 -5.34 -24.58
C SER A 74 0.87 -4.96 -23.11
N MET A 75 0.98 -3.67 -22.79
CA MET A 75 0.77 -3.15 -21.43
C MET A 75 -0.66 -3.47 -20.95
N GLY A 76 -0.78 -3.98 -19.73
CA GLY A 76 -2.04 -4.48 -19.17
C GLY A 76 -2.45 -5.88 -19.62
N GLN A 77 -1.70 -6.54 -20.50
CA GLN A 77 -2.01 -7.91 -20.92
C GLN A 77 -1.86 -8.88 -19.76
N VAL A 78 -2.93 -9.65 -19.47
CA VAL A 78 -2.89 -10.76 -18.52
C VAL A 78 -2.13 -11.94 -19.13
N LEU A 79 -1.09 -12.40 -18.45
CA LEU A 79 -0.29 -13.56 -18.88
C LEU A 79 -0.68 -14.84 -18.16
N ASP A 80 -1.10 -14.72 -16.90
CA ASP A 80 -1.50 -15.85 -16.08
C ASP A 80 -2.51 -15.40 -15.03
N SER A 81 -3.33 -16.33 -14.55
CA SER A 81 -4.31 -16.07 -13.50
C SER A 81 -4.55 -17.32 -12.65
N ARG A 82 -4.83 -17.11 -11.36
CA ARG A 82 -5.25 -18.20 -10.47
C ARG A 82 -6.34 -17.75 -9.52
N PRO A 83 -7.32 -18.61 -9.20
CA PRO A 83 -8.25 -18.32 -8.11
C PRO A 83 -7.48 -18.24 -6.79
N VAL A 84 -7.89 -17.33 -5.92
CA VAL A 84 -7.30 -17.17 -4.59
C VAL A 84 -8.38 -16.95 -3.55
N SER A 85 -8.14 -17.41 -2.32
CA SER A 85 -8.95 -17.03 -1.17
C SER A 85 -8.47 -15.69 -0.63
N VAL A 86 -9.41 -14.79 -0.32
CA VAL A 86 -9.11 -13.53 0.38
C VAL A 86 -9.71 -13.61 1.78
N GLY A 87 -8.85 -13.64 2.80
CA GLY A 87 -9.22 -14.15 4.13
C GLY A 87 -9.93 -13.21 5.08
N VAL A 88 -9.98 -11.90 4.82
CA VAL A 88 -10.19 -10.91 5.91
C VAL A 88 -10.98 -9.65 5.51
N ILE A 89 -11.71 -9.64 4.39
CA ILE A 89 -12.55 -8.47 4.07
C ILE A 89 -13.86 -8.56 4.87
N PRO A 90 -14.18 -7.58 5.75
CA PRO A 90 -15.36 -7.61 6.61
C PRO A 90 -16.63 -7.19 5.84
N THR A 91 -16.91 -7.85 4.72
CA THR A 91 -18.08 -7.62 3.86
C THR A 91 -19.14 -8.70 4.10
N SER A 92 -20.41 -8.31 3.96
CA SER A 92 -21.53 -9.27 3.95
C SER A 92 -21.77 -9.90 2.58
N THR A 93 -21.13 -9.35 1.55
CA THR A 93 -21.30 -9.73 0.15
C THR A 93 -20.40 -10.90 -0.19
N GLN A 94 -20.98 -11.98 -0.74
CA GLN A 94 -20.18 -13.08 -1.29
C GLN A 94 -19.37 -12.57 -2.49
N PHE A 95 -18.15 -13.04 -2.68
CA PHE A 95 -17.31 -12.63 -3.81
C PHE A 95 -16.47 -13.79 -4.33
N SER A 96 -15.95 -13.61 -5.54
CA SER A 96 -14.89 -14.45 -6.12
C SER A 96 -13.64 -13.62 -6.32
N SER A 97 -12.48 -14.22 -6.10
CA SER A 97 -11.20 -13.52 -6.18
C SER A 97 -10.17 -14.29 -6.99
N TRP A 98 -9.37 -13.53 -7.74
CA TRP A 98 -8.27 -14.04 -8.56
C TRP A 98 -7.04 -13.18 -8.37
N GLN A 99 -5.87 -13.81 -8.40
CA GLN A 99 -4.65 -13.10 -8.73
C GLN A 99 -4.42 -13.16 -10.24
N VAL A 100 -4.01 -12.05 -10.82
CA VAL A 100 -3.59 -11.95 -12.22
C VAL A 100 -2.15 -11.45 -12.30
N LYS A 101 -1.35 -12.09 -13.15
CA LYS A 101 -0.06 -11.58 -13.61
C LYS A 101 -0.29 -10.77 -14.87
N TYR A 102 0.10 -9.50 -14.87
CA TYR A 102 -0.05 -8.64 -16.05
C TYR A 102 1.25 -7.90 -16.38
N VAL A 103 1.37 -7.54 -17.66
CA VAL A 103 2.51 -6.77 -18.18
C VAL A 103 2.35 -5.31 -17.83
N SER A 104 3.43 -4.70 -17.36
CA SER A 104 3.58 -3.25 -17.21
C SER A 104 5.03 -2.87 -17.49
N GLN A 105 5.48 -1.72 -17.00
CA GLN A 105 6.85 -1.26 -17.21
C GLN A 105 7.37 -0.41 -16.06
N ASN A 106 8.70 -0.44 -15.87
CA ASN A 106 9.34 0.38 -14.86
C ASN A 106 9.44 1.86 -15.28
N THR A 107 10.06 2.68 -14.43
CA THR A 107 10.33 4.11 -14.70
C THR A 107 10.93 4.37 -16.08
N LYS A 108 11.85 3.51 -16.52
CA LYS A 108 12.60 3.66 -17.79
C LYS A 108 11.87 3.05 -19.00
N GLY A 109 10.64 2.57 -18.82
CA GLY A 109 9.87 1.92 -19.88
C GLY A 109 10.33 0.50 -20.20
N LYS A 110 11.21 -0.10 -19.38
CA LYS A 110 11.56 -1.51 -19.53
C LYS A 110 10.37 -2.35 -19.06
N PRO A 111 9.87 -3.29 -19.89
CA PRO A 111 8.72 -4.10 -19.52
C PRO A 111 9.06 -5.06 -18.37
N TRP A 112 8.06 -5.32 -17.55
CA TRP A 112 8.06 -6.31 -16.49
C TRP A 112 6.64 -6.89 -16.31
N THR A 113 6.49 -7.92 -15.49
CA THR A 113 5.19 -8.32 -14.97
C THR A 113 5.04 -7.95 -13.50
N THR A 114 3.84 -7.55 -13.11
CA THR A 114 3.45 -7.39 -11.70
C THR A 114 2.10 -8.08 -11.46
N MET A 115 1.61 -8.02 -10.21
CA MET A 115 0.38 -8.68 -9.80
C MET A 115 -0.75 -7.71 -9.52
N ALA A 116 -1.98 -8.19 -9.66
CA ALA A 116 -3.15 -7.60 -9.03
C ALA A 116 -4.05 -8.69 -8.46
N THR A 117 -4.77 -8.36 -7.39
CA THR A 117 -5.91 -9.15 -6.92
C THR A 117 -7.19 -8.52 -7.45
N ILE A 118 -7.97 -9.28 -8.23
CA ILE A 118 -9.30 -8.88 -8.69
C ILE A 118 -10.33 -9.56 -7.80
N ILE A 119 -11.24 -8.77 -7.24
CA ILE A 119 -12.31 -9.22 -6.36
C ILE A 119 -13.64 -8.79 -6.96
N ARG A 120 -14.46 -9.79 -7.30
CA ARG A 120 -15.77 -9.56 -7.93
C ARG A 120 -16.88 -9.95 -6.96
N PRO A 121 -17.75 -9.02 -6.53
CA PRO A 121 -18.90 -9.36 -5.72
C PRO A 121 -19.93 -10.17 -6.51
N ALA A 122 -20.56 -11.11 -5.84
CA ALA A 122 -21.73 -11.82 -6.34
C ALA A 122 -22.95 -10.89 -6.30
N GLY A 123 -23.90 -11.09 -7.21
CA GLY A 123 -25.19 -10.38 -7.17
C GLY A 123 -25.10 -8.86 -7.38
N ARG A 124 -24.17 -8.36 -8.19
CA ARG A 124 -24.00 -6.92 -8.47
C ARG A 124 -25.34 -6.25 -8.89
N PRO A 125 -25.75 -5.14 -8.25
CA PRO A 125 -26.93 -4.39 -8.66
C PRO A 125 -26.59 -3.51 -9.87
N GLY A 126 -27.08 -3.88 -11.04
CA GLY A 126 -26.97 -3.08 -12.25
C GLY A 126 -25.66 -3.27 -13.05
N PRO A 127 -25.29 -2.29 -13.89
CA PRO A 127 -24.10 -2.34 -14.74
C PRO A 127 -22.81 -2.52 -13.93
N ALA A 128 -21.80 -3.14 -14.56
CA ALA A 128 -20.50 -3.33 -13.93
C ALA A 128 -19.81 -1.98 -13.68
N LYS A 129 -19.11 -1.89 -12.54
CA LYS A 129 -18.27 -0.76 -12.15
C LYS A 129 -16.95 -1.33 -11.67
N LEU A 130 -15.83 -0.67 -12.00
CA LEU A 130 -14.51 -1.07 -11.56
C LEU A 130 -13.93 0.00 -10.63
N LEU A 131 -13.49 -0.42 -9.44
CA LEU A 131 -12.66 0.39 -8.56
C LEU A 131 -11.22 -0.14 -8.59
N ALA A 132 -10.27 0.68 -9.00
CA ALA A 132 -8.86 0.47 -8.69
C ALA A 132 -8.61 0.99 -7.26
N PHE A 133 -8.43 0.07 -6.33
CA PHE A 133 -8.15 0.39 -4.93
C PHE A 133 -6.64 0.28 -4.67
N LEU A 134 -6.05 1.39 -4.27
CA LEU A 134 -4.61 1.54 -4.09
C LEU A 134 -4.30 1.67 -2.59
N PRO A 135 -3.91 0.55 -1.96
CA PRO A 135 -3.43 0.59 -0.59
C PRO A 135 -2.14 1.40 -0.44
N TRP A 136 -1.76 1.83 0.77
CA TRP A 136 -0.39 2.31 1.03
C TRP A 136 0.59 1.15 1.24
N ILE A 137 1.28 0.75 0.17
CA ILE A 137 2.22 -0.37 0.25
C ILE A 137 3.51 0.05 0.98
N ASP A 138 4.08 1.21 0.64
CA ASP A 138 5.16 1.95 1.31
C ASP A 138 6.38 1.16 1.82
N VAL A 139 6.67 0.02 1.20
CA VAL A 139 7.67 -0.95 1.68
C VAL A 139 8.55 -1.45 0.54
N LEU A 140 9.58 -2.20 0.90
CA LEU A 140 10.52 -2.83 -0.02
C LEU A 140 10.34 -4.35 -0.15
N ASP A 141 9.59 -4.98 0.74
CA ASP A 141 9.42 -6.43 0.75
C ASP A 141 8.15 -6.84 -0.02
N THR A 142 8.29 -7.74 -0.99
CA THR A 142 7.16 -8.22 -1.81
C THR A 142 6.17 -9.05 -0.98
N THR A 143 6.58 -9.60 0.16
CA THR A 143 5.66 -10.25 1.10
C THR A 143 4.66 -9.25 1.69
N CYS A 144 4.91 -7.94 1.65
CA CYS A 144 3.97 -6.94 2.12
C CYS A 144 3.00 -6.47 1.03
N ASN A 145 3.18 -6.94 -0.20
CA ASN A 145 2.34 -6.51 -1.32
C ASN A 145 0.90 -7.03 -1.16
N PRO A 146 -0.11 -6.27 -1.65
CA PRO A 146 -1.52 -6.63 -1.51
C PRO A 146 -1.84 -7.99 -2.11
N SER A 147 -1.22 -8.34 -3.23
CA SER A 147 -1.46 -9.64 -3.87
C SER A 147 -1.16 -10.80 -2.91
N TYR A 148 -0.08 -10.72 -2.13
CA TYR A 148 0.27 -11.75 -1.15
C TYR A 148 -0.56 -11.60 0.14
N GLN A 149 -0.58 -10.42 0.73
CA GLN A 149 -1.19 -10.20 2.05
C GLN A 149 -2.70 -10.44 2.07
N LEU A 150 -3.42 -10.19 0.96
CA LEU A 150 -4.85 -10.49 0.89
C LEU A 150 -5.14 -12.00 1.00
N ARG A 151 -4.15 -12.85 0.71
CA ARG A 151 -4.27 -14.32 0.75
C ARG A 151 -3.81 -14.95 2.05
N THR A 152 -3.14 -14.18 2.91
CA THR A 152 -2.66 -14.70 4.19
C THR A 152 -3.77 -14.56 5.24
N ASP A 153 -3.81 -15.52 6.17
CA ASP A 153 -4.64 -15.38 7.38
C ASP A 153 -4.05 -14.32 8.34
N TYR A 154 -2.78 -13.93 8.09
CA TYR A 154 -2.19 -12.72 8.64
C TYR A 154 -2.91 -11.54 8.02
N SER A 155 -3.70 -10.83 8.82
CA SER A 155 -4.47 -9.70 8.34
C SER A 155 -3.54 -8.68 7.70
N TYR A 156 -3.87 -8.25 6.48
CA TYR A 156 -3.28 -7.08 5.83
C TYR A 156 -3.22 -5.87 6.79
N VAL A 157 -4.20 -5.75 7.69
CA VAL A 157 -4.22 -4.74 8.77
C VAL A 157 -3.00 -4.81 9.69
N ALA A 158 -2.48 -6.01 9.96
CA ALA A 158 -1.32 -6.20 10.83
C ALA A 158 0.01 -5.84 10.13
N SER A 159 0.07 -5.90 8.80
CA SER A 159 1.26 -5.59 8.01
C SER A 159 1.29 -4.14 7.50
N SER A 160 0.15 -3.58 7.06
CA SER A 160 0.01 -2.15 6.73
C SER A 160 -0.16 -1.28 7.98
N GLY A 161 -0.64 -1.87 9.09
CA GLY A 161 -0.84 -1.20 10.37
C GLY A 161 -2.18 -0.48 10.50
N MET A 162 -3.09 -0.63 9.52
CA MET A 162 -4.21 0.29 9.34
C MET A 162 -5.50 -0.44 8.96
N ILE A 163 -6.57 -0.19 9.73
CA ILE A 163 -7.89 -0.86 9.58
C ILE A 163 -8.71 -0.29 8.41
N GLY A 164 -8.45 0.98 8.02
CA GLY A 164 -9.26 1.73 7.06
C GLY A 164 -9.40 1.07 5.69
N GLU A 165 -8.32 0.49 5.17
CA GLU A 165 -8.28 -0.12 3.84
C GLU A 165 -9.24 -1.30 3.69
N MET A 166 -9.37 -2.14 4.73
CA MET A 166 -10.31 -3.27 4.72
C MET A 166 -11.76 -2.80 4.77
N THR A 167 -12.03 -1.72 5.51
CA THR A 167 -13.36 -1.11 5.52
C THR A 167 -13.70 -0.49 4.17
N ASN A 168 -12.74 0.12 3.49
CA ASN A 168 -12.93 0.69 2.15
C ASN A 168 -13.20 -0.40 1.09
N LEU A 169 -12.44 -1.50 1.14
CA LEU A 169 -12.69 -2.67 0.28
C LEU A 169 -14.08 -3.26 0.54
N SER A 170 -14.45 -3.45 1.81
CA SER A 170 -15.77 -3.93 2.19
C SER A 170 -16.88 -3.03 1.66
N ALA A 171 -16.74 -1.72 1.86
CA ALA A 171 -17.67 -0.70 1.39
C ALA A 171 -17.83 -0.69 -0.14
N ALA A 172 -16.77 -0.92 -0.90
CA ALA A 172 -16.83 -1.03 -2.36
C ALA A 172 -17.54 -2.31 -2.82
N LEU A 173 -17.23 -3.46 -2.19
CA LEU A 173 -17.87 -4.74 -2.50
C LEU A 173 -19.36 -4.75 -2.15
N ASP A 174 -19.74 -4.15 -1.01
CA ASP A 174 -21.15 -4.00 -0.59
C ASP A 174 -21.95 -3.06 -1.52
N ARG A 175 -21.27 -2.14 -2.24
CA ARG A 175 -21.86 -1.36 -3.34
C ARG A 175 -21.95 -2.15 -4.66
N GLY A 176 -21.46 -3.38 -4.69
CA GLY A 176 -21.45 -4.27 -5.84
C GLY A 176 -20.39 -3.94 -6.90
N TRP A 177 -19.33 -3.21 -6.52
CA TRP A 177 -18.25 -2.87 -7.43
C TRP A 177 -17.23 -3.99 -7.54
N THR A 178 -16.79 -4.30 -8.76
CA THR A 178 -15.58 -5.11 -8.92
C THR A 178 -14.40 -4.27 -8.48
N VAL A 179 -13.50 -4.84 -7.70
CA VAL A 179 -12.29 -4.16 -7.21
C VAL A 179 -11.05 -4.81 -7.82
N VAL A 180 -10.12 -4.00 -8.30
CA VAL A 180 -8.74 -4.44 -8.61
C VAL A 180 -7.78 -3.78 -7.63
N VAL A 181 -6.93 -4.59 -7.00
CA VAL A 181 -5.90 -4.16 -6.05
C VAL A 181 -4.53 -4.52 -6.64
N PRO A 182 -3.89 -3.61 -7.37
CA PRO A 182 -2.58 -3.85 -7.98
C PRO A 182 -1.44 -3.75 -6.96
N ASP A 183 -0.40 -4.55 -7.16
CA ASP A 183 0.92 -4.34 -6.58
C ASP A 183 1.61 -3.20 -7.34
N TYR A 184 1.11 -1.99 -7.14
CA TYR A 184 1.44 -0.83 -7.99
C TYR A 184 2.89 -0.35 -7.83
N LEU A 185 3.62 -0.80 -6.80
CA LEU A 185 5.06 -0.56 -6.67
C LEU A 185 5.91 -1.48 -7.57
N GLY A 186 5.30 -2.45 -8.26
CA GLY A 186 5.96 -3.37 -9.17
C GLY A 186 6.63 -4.56 -8.47
N PRO A 187 7.26 -5.47 -9.25
CA PRO A 187 7.84 -6.72 -8.73
C PRO A 187 9.05 -6.51 -7.81
N GLU A 188 9.63 -5.31 -7.80
CA GLU A 188 10.81 -4.94 -7.01
C GLU A 188 10.49 -3.87 -5.95
N ASN A 189 9.22 -3.49 -5.79
CA ASN A 189 8.77 -2.46 -4.87
C ASN A 189 9.56 -1.14 -4.98
N HIS A 190 9.42 -0.49 -6.13
CA HIS A 190 9.99 0.82 -6.46
C HIS A 190 9.20 1.94 -5.76
N PHE A 191 9.11 1.89 -4.43
CA PHE A 191 8.41 2.90 -3.62
C PHE A 191 8.96 4.30 -3.88
N ALA A 192 8.06 5.30 -3.90
CA ALA A 192 8.32 6.70 -4.23
C ALA A 192 8.69 6.97 -5.71
N ALA A 193 8.66 5.96 -6.57
CA ALA A 193 8.83 6.12 -8.01
C ALA A 193 7.47 6.27 -8.70
N GLY A 194 6.91 7.48 -8.71
CA GLY A 194 5.52 7.65 -9.13
C GLY A 194 5.19 7.23 -10.58
N TYR A 195 6.16 7.22 -11.51
CA TYR A 195 5.96 6.60 -12.83
C TYR A 195 5.58 5.11 -12.75
N VAL A 196 6.24 4.37 -11.86
CA VAL A 196 5.92 2.97 -11.59
C VAL A 196 4.53 2.88 -10.97
N GLU A 197 4.26 3.71 -9.96
CA GLU A 197 3.01 3.72 -9.20
C GLU A 197 1.79 3.94 -10.12
N GLY A 198 1.86 4.95 -11.00
CA GLY A 198 0.78 5.26 -11.95
C GLY A 198 0.65 4.27 -13.09
N ARG A 199 1.76 3.86 -13.74
CA ARG A 199 1.70 2.93 -14.89
C ARG A 199 1.20 1.54 -14.49
N ASN A 200 1.73 0.99 -13.40
CA ASN A 200 1.26 -0.30 -12.90
C ASN A 200 -0.22 -0.23 -12.51
N THR A 201 -0.68 0.90 -11.93
CA THR A 201 -2.10 1.11 -11.65
C THR A 201 -2.96 1.06 -12.92
N LEU A 202 -2.61 1.84 -13.95
CA LEU A 202 -3.35 1.90 -15.21
C LEU A 202 -3.34 0.56 -15.95
N ASP A 203 -2.21 -0.16 -15.93
CA ASP A 203 -2.11 -1.50 -16.51
C ASP A 203 -2.86 -2.56 -15.70
N GLY A 204 -2.93 -2.41 -14.36
CA GLY A 204 -3.78 -3.23 -13.51
C GLY A 204 -5.26 -3.04 -13.83
N ILE A 205 -5.68 -1.81 -14.16
CA ILE A 205 -7.03 -1.51 -14.66
C ILE A 205 -7.26 -2.22 -16.00
N ARG A 206 -6.36 -2.09 -16.98
CA ARG A 206 -6.44 -2.80 -18.27
C ARG A 206 -6.53 -4.32 -18.08
N ALA A 207 -5.73 -4.87 -17.18
CA ALA A 207 -5.75 -6.29 -16.85
C ALA A 207 -7.12 -6.71 -16.29
N ALA A 208 -7.70 -5.93 -15.38
CA ALA A 208 -9.03 -6.21 -14.84
C ALA A 208 -10.13 -6.12 -15.90
N LEU A 209 -10.10 -5.11 -16.78
CA LEU A 209 -11.09 -4.92 -17.84
C LEU A 209 -11.05 -6.03 -18.89
N SER A 210 -9.87 -6.58 -19.18
CA SER A 210 -9.68 -7.67 -20.15
C SER A 210 -9.83 -9.07 -19.54
N PHE A 211 -9.82 -9.20 -18.21
CA PHE A 211 -9.93 -10.49 -17.53
C PHE A 211 -11.39 -10.98 -17.50
N ALA A 212 -11.73 -11.92 -18.40
CA ALA A 212 -13.09 -12.40 -18.59
C ALA A 212 -13.86 -12.78 -17.30
N PRO A 213 -13.27 -13.47 -16.29
CA PRO A 213 -13.98 -13.77 -15.04
C PRO A 213 -14.44 -12.55 -14.22
N ALA A 214 -13.82 -11.38 -14.40
CA ALA A 214 -14.25 -10.13 -13.79
C ALA A 214 -15.59 -9.63 -14.36
N GLY A 215 -15.96 -10.08 -15.58
CA GLY A 215 -17.21 -9.70 -16.24
C GLY A 215 -17.31 -8.20 -16.48
N LEU A 216 -16.20 -7.59 -16.90
CA LEU A 216 -16.03 -6.18 -17.25
C LEU A 216 -15.81 -6.05 -18.77
N THR A 217 -15.89 -4.82 -19.28
CA THR A 217 -15.64 -4.46 -20.69
C THR A 217 -14.87 -3.14 -20.75
N GLY A 218 -14.29 -2.80 -21.91
CA GLY A 218 -13.58 -1.52 -22.10
C GLY A 218 -14.41 -0.27 -21.76
N ASP A 219 -15.74 -0.32 -21.89
CA ASP A 219 -16.64 0.79 -21.56
C ASP A 219 -16.98 0.90 -20.07
N THR A 220 -16.56 -0.07 -19.24
CA THR A 220 -16.86 -0.09 -17.80
C THR A 220 -16.29 1.18 -17.17
N PRO A 221 -17.09 1.98 -16.45
CA PRO A 221 -16.56 3.16 -15.79
C PRO A 221 -15.62 2.74 -14.65
N VAL A 222 -14.48 3.40 -14.59
CA VAL A 222 -13.38 3.12 -13.66
C VAL A 222 -13.25 4.26 -12.66
N GLY A 223 -13.27 3.91 -11.38
CA GLY A 223 -12.91 4.81 -10.28
C GLY A 223 -11.52 4.42 -9.78
N VAL A 224 -10.74 5.40 -9.38
CA VAL A 224 -9.45 5.16 -8.71
C VAL A 224 -9.53 5.73 -7.30
N PHE A 225 -9.15 4.95 -6.30
CA PHE A 225 -9.11 5.39 -4.91
C PHE A 225 -7.79 5.02 -4.25
N GLY A 226 -7.17 5.96 -3.56
CA GLY A 226 -5.99 5.70 -2.73
C GLY A 226 -5.84 6.70 -1.59
N TYR A 227 -5.20 6.26 -0.50
CA TYR A 227 -4.87 7.10 0.65
C TYR A 227 -3.37 7.07 0.94
N SER A 228 -2.80 8.17 1.44
CA SER A 228 -1.37 8.26 1.80
C SER A 228 -0.45 7.82 0.65
N GLY A 229 0.42 6.83 0.81
CA GLY A 229 1.19 6.28 -0.30
C GLY A 229 0.37 5.74 -1.48
N GLY A 230 -0.82 5.19 -1.23
CA GLY A 230 -1.76 4.77 -2.26
C GLY A 230 -2.36 5.94 -3.03
N SER A 231 -2.50 7.11 -2.39
CA SER A 231 -2.98 8.33 -3.06
C SER A 231 -1.98 8.85 -4.10
N ARG A 232 -0.68 8.58 -3.91
CA ARG A 232 0.34 8.86 -4.95
C ARG A 232 0.10 8.00 -6.19
N GLY A 233 -0.12 6.70 -6.00
CA GLY A 233 -0.51 5.83 -7.12
C GLY A 233 -1.76 6.32 -7.83
N ALA A 234 -2.75 6.81 -7.08
CA ALA A 234 -4.00 7.34 -7.65
C ALA A 234 -3.78 8.62 -8.45
N GLU A 235 -3.02 9.56 -7.89
CA GLU A 235 -2.74 10.85 -8.52
C GLU A 235 -1.84 10.69 -9.76
N PHE A 236 -0.77 9.91 -9.67
CA PHE A 236 0.09 9.62 -10.83
C PHE A 236 -0.66 8.87 -11.93
N ALA A 237 -1.54 7.93 -11.58
CA ALA A 237 -2.41 7.28 -12.55
C ALA A 237 -3.33 8.31 -13.23
N ALA A 238 -3.88 9.26 -12.48
CA ALA A 238 -4.73 10.32 -13.03
C ALA A 238 -3.95 11.23 -14.01
N GLU A 239 -2.75 11.68 -13.66
CA GLU A 239 -1.92 12.51 -14.55
C GLU A 239 -1.48 11.77 -15.81
N LEU A 240 -1.14 10.48 -15.68
CA LEU A 240 -0.66 9.67 -16.80
C LEU A 240 -1.77 9.17 -17.72
N ALA A 241 -3.03 9.11 -17.26
CA ALA A 241 -4.13 8.47 -17.96
C ALA A 241 -4.27 8.95 -19.42
N ASP A 242 -4.28 10.27 -19.66
CA ASP A 242 -4.49 10.84 -20.99
C ASP A 242 -3.37 10.46 -21.98
N GLY A 243 -2.12 10.44 -21.53
CA GLY A 243 -0.97 10.14 -22.38
C GLY A 243 -0.64 8.65 -22.48
N TYR A 244 -0.95 7.87 -21.46
CA TYR A 244 -0.51 6.47 -21.33
C TYR A 244 -1.64 5.46 -21.54
N ALA A 245 -2.86 5.78 -21.11
CA ALA A 245 -4.02 4.90 -21.19
C ALA A 245 -5.32 5.66 -21.53
N PRO A 246 -5.35 6.43 -22.64
CA PRO A 246 -6.49 7.28 -23.01
C PRO A 246 -7.77 6.49 -23.28
N GLU A 247 -7.66 5.19 -23.54
CA GLU A 247 -8.81 4.31 -23.78
C GLU A 247 -9.57 3.92 -22.50
N LEU A 248 -9.02 4.20 -21.31
CA LEU A 248 -9.67 3.87 -20.05
C LEU A 248 -10.78 4.88 -19.73
N ASN A 249 -12.00 4.39 -19.52
CA ASN A 249 -13.14 5.18 -19.07
C ASN A 249 -13.03 5.56 -17.58
N ILE A 250 -12.07 6.42 -17.23
CA ILE A 250 -11.90 6.91 -15.86
C ILE A 250 -13.02 7.90 -15.54
N ALA A 251 -13.94 7.50 -14.67
CA ALA A 251 -15.07 8.31 -14.23
C ALA A 251 -14.66 9.34 -13.16
N GLY A 252 -13.61 9.05 -12.39
CA GLY A 252 -13.02 9.96 -11.42
C GLY A 252 -11.95 9.30 -10.55
N THR A 253 -11.11 10.14 -9.96
CA THR A 253 -10.05 9.70 -9.04
C THR A 253 -10.23 10.37 -7.69
N ALA A 254 -10.28 9.58 -6.63
CA ALA A 254 -10.32 10.05 -5.25
C ALA A 254 -8.98 9.75 -4.56
N ALA A 255 -8.35 10.76 -3.98
CA ALA A 255 -7.04 10.65 -3.35
C ALA A 255 -7.02 11.40 -2.01
N GLY A 256 -6.57 10.75 -0.94
CA GLY A 256 -6.52 11.36 0.40
C GLY A 256 -5.13 11.36 1.03
N GLY A 257 -4.82 12.37 1.84
CA GLY A 257 -3.54 12.43 2.57
C GLY A 257 -2.32 12.44 1.63
N LEU A 258 -2.41 13.15 0.50
CA LEU A 258 -1.49 13.05 -0.63
C LEU A 258 -0.12 13.68 -0.38
N PRO A 259 0.97 12.89 -0.33
CA PRO A 259 2.34 13.40 -0.33
C PRO A 259 2.73 13.83 -1.76
N THR A 260 2.45 15.10 -2.09
CA THR A 260 2.64 15.65 -3.45
C THR A 260 4.11 15.88 -3.81
N ASP A 261 4.98 16.11 -2.83
CA ASP A 261 6.41 16.38 -2.99
C ASP A 261 7.18 15.52 -1.99
N MET A 262 7.80 14.44 -2.48
CA MET A 262 8.53 13.51 -1.62
C MET A 262 9.78 14.13 -0.98
N ALA A 263 10.42 15.12 -1.61
CA ALA A 263 11.55 15.80 -0.99
C ALA A 263 11.09 16.61 0.23
N ALA A 264 10.00 17.37 0.06
CA ALA A 264 9.41 18.16 1.13
C ALA A 264 8.82 17.28 2.24
N THR A 265 8.05 16.25 1.88
CA THR A 265 7.50 15.28 2.83
C THR A 265 8.62 14.59 3.61
N SER A 266 9.68 14.14 2.94
CA SER A 266 10.78 13.48 3.64
C SER A 266 11.51 14.39 4.61
N ALA A 267 11.71 15.67 4.26
CA ALA A 267 12.27 16.66 5.18
C ALA A 267 11.34 16.92 6.37
N PHE A 268 10.02 17.01 6.12
CA PHE A 268 9.01 17.28 7.14
C PHE A 268 8.88 16.17 8.19
N ILE A 269 8.90 14.90 7.77
CA ILE A 269 8.75 13.77 8.69
C ILE A 269 10.06 13.32 9.35
N ASN A 270 11.22 13.84 8.91
CA ASN A 270 12.52 13.43 9.43
C ASN A 270 12.66 13.81 10.92
N GLY A 271 13.07 12.86 11.77
CA GLY A 271 13.08 13.04 13.23
C GLY A 271 11.71 12.96 13.91
N GLY A 272 10.62 12.82 13.15
CA GLY A 272 9.25 12.65 13.64
C GLY A 272 8.82 11.19 13.84
N PRO A 273 7.59 10.94 14.31
CA PRO A 273 7.10 9.58 14.57
C PRO A 273 7.02 8.70 13.30
N PHE A 274 6.85 9.31 12.11
CA PHE A 274 6.77 8.61 10.83
C PHE A 274 8.10 8.56 10.05
N ALA A 275 9.22 8.92 10.68
CA ALA A 275 10.51 9.04 10.03
C ALA A 275 11.01 7.74 9.37
N GLY A 276 10.51 6.56 9.77
CA GLY A 276 10.82 5.28 9.12
C GLY A 276 10.49 5.23 7.63
N ILE A 277 9.47 5.99 7.18
CA ILE A 277 9.07 6.08 5.77
C ILE A 277 10.22 6.60 4.90
N ASN A 278 11.04 7.50 5.44
CA ASN A 278 12.18 8.08 4.72
C ASN A 278 13.17 7.01 4.25
N TYR A 279 13.39 5.97 5.06
CA TYR A 279 14.29 4.89 4.69
C TYR A 279 13.70 4.03 3.57
N GLN A 280 12.41 3.67 3.67
CA GLN A 280 11.73 2.91 2.62
C GLN A 280 11.73 3.69 1.31
N ALA A 281 11.42 4.99 1.34
CA ALA A 281 11.39 5.85 0.16
C ALA A 281 12.78 6.00 -0.48
N ALA A 282 13.84 6.16 0.32
CA ALA A 282 15.21 6.30 -0.19
C ALA A 282 15.67 5.05 -0.96
N PHE A 283 15.44 3.86 -0.40
CA PHE A 283 15.81 2.61 -1.07
C PHE A 283 14.82 2.21 -2.18
N GLY A 284 13.55 2.57 -2.09
CA GLY A 284 12.58 2.40 -3.18
C GLY A 284 12.98 3.21 -4.41
N LEU A 285 13.41 4.46 -4.18
CA LEU A 285 13.99 5.31 -5.22
C LEU A 285 15.31 4.74 -5.74
N ALA A 286 16.15 4.16 -4.88
CA ALA A 286 17.40 3.51 -5.29
C ALA A 286 17.16 2.33 -6.24
N ARG A 287 16.09 1.56 -6.04
CA ARG A 287 15.70 0.46 -6.93
C ARG A 287 15.18 0.97 -8.28
N ALA A 288 14.40 2.04 -8.27
CA ALA A 288 13.86 2.66 -9.48
C ALA A 288 14.92 3.39 -10.32
N TYR A 289 15.91 3.99 -9.65
CA TYR A 289 16.97 4.81 -10.23
C TYR A 289 18.35 4.39 -9.70
N PRO A 290 18.86 3.21 -10.09
CA PRO A 290 20.14 2.69 -9.57
C PRO A 290 21.33 3.61 -9.85
N GLU A 291 21.26 4.44 -10.89
CA GLU A 291 22.25 5.46 -11.23
C GLU A 291 22.45 6.55 -10.16
N LEU A 292 21.49 6.71 -9.24
CA LEU A 292 21.58 7.66 -8.13
C LEU A 292 22.49 7.15 -7.01
N ASN A 293 22.74 5.83 -6.96
CA ASN A 293 23.60 5.19 -5.97
C ASN A 293 23.27 5.56 -4.51
N ILE A 294 21.97 5.72 -4.19
CA ILE A 294 21.50 6.17 -2.87
C ILE A 294 21.98 5.24 -1.74
N ALA A 295 22.06 3.94 -2.00
CA ALA A 295 22.54 2.95 -1.04
C ALA A 295 23.96 3.23 -0.53
N ALA A 296 24.84 3.83 -1.35
CA ALA A 296 26.21 4.13 -0.97
C ALA A 296 26.33 5.26 0.07
N PHE A 297 25.27 6.02 0.31
CA PHE A 297 25.25 7.01 1.39
C PHE A 297 25.02 6.37 2.75
N PHE A 298 24.52 5.13 2.83
CA PHE A 298 24.25 4.45 4.09
C PHE A 298 25.49 3.75 4.64
N ALA A 299 25.73 3.87 5.94
CA ALA A 299 26.90 3.32 6.61
C ALA A 299 26.86 1.78 6.74
N ASP A 300 25.65 1.22 6.85
CA ASP A 300 25.44 -0.23 6.88
C ASP A 300 25.03 -0.75 5.48
N PRO A 301 25.88 -1.54 4.80
CA PRO A 301 25.56 -2.08 3.48
C PRO A 301 24.41 -3.11 3.49
N ASN A 302 24.00 -3.62 4.66
CA ASN A 302 22.87 -4.54 4.79
C ASN A 302 21.55 -3.84 5.13
N PHE A 303 21.55 -2.52 5.31
CA PHE A 303 20.38 -1.82 5.82
C PHE A 303 19.15 -1.95 4.90
N GLU A 304 19.34 -1.94 3.58
CA GLU A 304 18.25 -2.24 2.63
C GLU A 304 17.64 -3.61 2.90
N ARG A 305 18.45 -4.64 3.13
CA ARG A 305 17.98 -6.00 3.42
C ARG A 305 17.19 -6.04 4.73
N THR A 306 17.60 -5.26 5.72
CA THR A 306 16.84 -5.12 6.98
C THR A 306 15.48 -4.49 6.73
N LEU A 307 15.41 -3.39 5.97
CA LEU A 307 14.14 -2.75 5.62
C LEU A 307 13.26 -3.66 4.75
N ALA A 308 13.86 -4.39 3.81
CA ALA A 308 13.21 -5.38 2.95
C ALA A 308 12.91 -6.71 3.65
N SER A 309 12.82 -6.70 4.99
CA SER A 309 12.29 -7.78 5.81
C SER A 309 11.14 -7.31 6.72
N MET A 310 10.72 -6.05 6.54
CA MET A 310 9.70 -5.38 7.34
C MET A 310 8.60 -4.82 6.43
N CYS A 311 7.36 -5.06 6.83
CA CYS A 311 6.22 -4.29 6.35
C CYS A 311 6.12 -2.95 7.07
N GLN A 312 5.13 -2.15 6.68
CA GLN A 312 5.07 -0.74 7.04
C GLN A 312 4.91 -0.53 8.54
N ALA A 313 4.02 -1.28 9.18
CA ALA A 313 3.81 -1.21 10.63
C ALA A 313 5.09 -1.50 11.43
N GLN A 314 5.86 -2.51 11.00
CA GLN A 314 7.12 -2.90 11.64
C GLN A 314 8.21 -1.86 11.41
N THR A 315 8.24 -1.24 10.22
CA THR A 315 9.16 -0.15 9.89
C THR A 315 8.89 1.06 10.77
N LEU A 316 7.63 1.50 10.86
CA LEU A 316 7.22 2.63 11.69
C LEU A 316 7.48 2.39 13.18
N ALA A 317 7.29 1.15 13.66
CA ALA A 317 7.59 0.79 15.05
C ALA A 317 9.10 0.72 15.34
N SER A 318 9.92 0.34 14.35
CA SER A 318 11.36 0.16 14.51
C SER A 318 12.16 1.45 14.33
N TYR A 319 11.62 2.40 13.56
CA TYR A 319 12.30 3.63 13.19
C TYR A 319 11.51 4.93 13.47
N PRO A 320 10.76 5.05 14.59
CA PRO A 320 10.16 6.32 14.96
C PRO A 320 11.23 7.29 15.49
N PHE A 321 11.04 8.59 15.26
CA PHE A 321 11.90 9.67 15.76
C PHE A 321 13.37 9.60 15.33
N THR A 322 13.68 8.81 14.29
CA THR A 322 15.02 8.69 13.74
C THR A 322 15.31 9.83 12.76
N TRP A 323 16.58 10.22 12.65
CA TRP A 323 17.03 11.06 11.55
C TRP A 323 17.67 10.17 10.49
N MET A 324 17.36 10.37 9.20
CA MET A 324 17.98 9.57 8.13
C MET A 324 19.51 9.62 8.23
N GLN A 325 20.02 10.81 8.52
CA GLN A 325 21.43 11.15 8.68
C GLN A 325 22.15 10.31 9.76
N ASP A 326 21.43 9.74 10.72
CA ASP A 326 22.03 8.91 11.76
C ASP A 326 22.52 7.55 11.22
N ARG A 327 22.05 7.14 10.03
CA ARG A 327 22.45 5.87 9.37
C ARG A 327 23.27 6.08 8.11
N THR A 328 23.61 7.33 7.78
CA THR A 328 24.41 7.66 6.60
C THR A 328 25.86 7.95 6.97
N VAL A 329 26.77 7.69 6.03
CA VAL A 329 28.17 8.14 6.11
C VAL A 329 28.19 9.67 6.21
N ASP A 330 29.04 10.20 7.10
CA ASP A 330 29.23 11.63 7.34
C ASP A 330 27.95 12.43 7.63
N ARG A 331 26.88 11.75 8.10
CA ARG A 331 25.56 12.36 8.33
C ARG A 331 24.97 13.05 7.08
N ALA A 332 25.31 12.53 5.89
CA ALA A 332 24.77 13.03 4.63
C ALA A 332 23.24 12.99 4.59
N TRP A 333 22.63 13.88 3.80
CA TRP A 333 21.20 13.84 3.48
C TRP A 333 21.04 13.41 2.02
N PRO A 334 20.86 12.10 1.73
CA PRO A 334 20.88 11.55 0.38
C PRO A 334 19.83 12.19 -0.53
N LEU A 335 18.65 12.53 0.02
CA LEU A 335 17.56 13.12 -0.77
C LEU A 335 17.80 14.57 -1.19
N GLY A 336 18.78 15.25 -0.57
CA GLY A 336 19.21 16.60 -0.96
C GLY A 336 20.38 16.61 -1.92
N GLU A 337 20.97 15.45 -2.24
CA GLU A 337 22.04 15.37 -3.22
C GLU A 337 21.54 15.85 -4.60
N PRO A 338 22.28 16.70 -5.33
CA PRO A 338 21.75 17.37 -6.51
C PRO A 338 21.11 16.45 -7.56
N LYS A 339 21.69 15.26 -7.78
CA LYS A 339 21.14 14.28 -8.72
C LYS A 339 19.85 13.64 -8.21
N VAL A 340 19.77 13.36 -6.91
CA VAL A 340 18.58 12.77 -6.27
C VAL A 340 17.46 13.79 -6.22
N ALA A 341 17.77 15.02 -5.79
CA ALA A 341 16.83 16.13 -5.76
C ALA A 341 16.27 16.45 -7.16
N ALA A 342 17.10 16.38 -8.21
CA ALA A 342 16.63 16.56 -9.58
C ALA A 342 15.62 15.48 -10.01
N VAL A 343 15.84 14.22 -9.64
CA VAL A 343 14.86 13.15 -9.88
C VAL A 343 13.59 13.36 -9.06
N LEU A 344 13.71 13.71 -7.78
CA LEU A 344 12.55 13.99 -6.91
C LEU A 344 11.71 15.16 -7.41
N GLU A 345 12.31 16.19 -8.02
CA GLU A 345 11.56 17.29 -8.66
C GLU A 345 10.72 16.80 -9.83
N THR A 346 11.18 15.79 -10.58
CA THR A 346 10.33 15.16 -11.59
C THR A 346 9.15 14.48 -10.90
N LEU A 347 9.37 13.79 -9.77
CA LEU A 347 8.42 12.97 -8.98
C LEU A 347 7.42 13.75 -8.12
N LYS A 348 7.15 14.99 -8.48
CA LYS A 348 6.10 15.79 -7.87
C LYS A 348 4.78 15.59 -8.60
N ALA A 349 3.71 15.47 -7.83
CA ALA A 349 2.36 15.61 -8.32
C ALA A 349 2.21 16.94 -9.08
N GLY A 350 1.46 16.96 -10.18
CA GLY A 350 1.31 18.15 -11.02
C GLY A 350 2.27 18.24 -12.21
N ARG A 351 3.18 17.27 -12.39
CA ARG A 351 4.30 17.37 -13.35
C ARG A 351 4.19 16.42 -14.54
N TYR A 352 3.30 15.43 -14.51
CA TYR A 352 3.34 14.30 -15.45
C TYR A 352 2.31 14.34 -16.56
N GLY A 353 1.27 15.13 -16.38
CA GLY A 353 0.18 15.24 -17.33
C GLY A 353 -0.98 15.96 -16.68
N THR A 354 -2.08 16.11 -17.42
CA THR A 354 -3.29 16.74 -16.89
C THR A 354 -4.36 15.66 -16.76
N PRO A 355 -4.88 15.41 -15.54
CA PRO A 355 -6.00 14.50 -15.35
C PRO A 355 -7.16 14.83 -16.29
N ASN A 356 -7.64 13.83 -17.03
CA ASN A 356 -8.76 13.96 -17.95
C ASN A 356 -10.12 13.59 -17.33
N ALA A 357 -10.12 13.26 -16.03
CA ALA A 357 -11.31 12.98 -15.23
C ALA A 357 -11.32 13.86 -13.97
N PRO A 358 -12.49 14.11 -13.36
CA PRO A 358 -12.59 14.85 -12.10
C PRO A 358 -11.76 14.21 -10.98
N LEU A 359 -11.28 15.06 -10.07
CA LEU A 359 -10.57 14.66 -8.86
C LEU A 359 -11.38 14.95 -7.60
N TYR A 360 -11.35 14.05 -6.63
CA TYR A 360 -11.76 14.28 -5.25
C TYR A 360 -10.53 14.17 -4.36
N LEU A 361 -10.06 15.30 -3.86
CA LEU A 361 -8.93 15.35 -2.94
C LEU A 361 -9.43 15.57 -1.52
N PHE A 362 -8.84 14.89 -0.56
CA PHE A 362 -9.14 15.15 0.85
C PHE A 362 -7.91 15.05 1.75
N MET A 363 -7.88 15.87 2.80
CA MET A 363 -6.72 15.97 3.69
C MET A 363 -7.15 16.11 5.15
N ALA A 364 -6.29 15.68 6.06
CA ALA A 364 -6.34 16.14 7.44
C ALA A 364 -6.00 17.64 7.50
N GLU A 365 -6.65 18.38 8.39
CA GLU A 365 -6.25 19.76 8.68
C GLU A 365 -4.87 19.80 9.36
N GLN A 366 -4.58 18.83 10.23
CA GLN A 366 -3.35 18.72 11.01
C GLN A 366 -2.55 17.49 10.58
N ASP A 367 -2.37 17.33 9.27
CA ASP A 367 -1.64 16.21 8.70
C ASP A 367 -0.15 16.24 9.13
N GLN A 368 0.35 15.10 9.59
CA GLN A 368 1.68 14.92 10.14
C GLN A 368 2.66 14.27 9.15
N ILE A 369 2.19 13.98 7.93
CA ILE A 369 2.96 13.34 6.86
C ILE A 369 2.83 14.14 5.56
N ALA A 370 1.60 14.33 5.09
CA ALA A 370 1.31 15.03 3.84
C ALA A 370 1.12 16.52 4.09
N ILE A 371 1.89 17.36 3.40
CA ILE A 371 1.90 18.80 3.67
C ILE A 371 0.72 19.47 2.97
N THR A 372 -0.29 19.89 3.73
CA THR A 372 -1.53 20.51 3.21
C THR A 372 -1.27 21.68 2.26
N ALA A 373 -0.27 22.52 2.54
CA ALA A 373 0.09 23.64 1.66
C ALA A 373 0.58 23.19 0.28
N ASN A 374 1.24 22.03 0.18
CA ASN A 374 1.67 21.49 -1.11
C ASN A 374 0.49 20.91 -1.88
N THR A 375 -0.50 20.31 -1.20
CA THR A 375 -1.75 19.90 -1.81
C THR A 375 -2.57 21.10 -2.30
N ASP A 376 -2.63 22.18 -1.51
CA ASP A 376 -3.28 23.44 -1.91
C ASP A 376 -2.65 24.00 -3.21
N ALA A 377 -1.32 23.98 -3.32
CA ALA A 377 -0.60 24.40 -4.52
C ALA A 377 -0.90 23.51 -5.74
N LEU A 378 -0.95 22.18 -5.55
CA LEU A 378 -1.32 21.24 -6.60
C LEU A 378 -2.76 21.50 -7.11
N ILE A 379 -3.69 21.75 -6.19
CA ILE A 379 -5.09 22.05 -6.55
C ILE A 379 -5.16 23.33 -7.37
N ALA A 380 -4.46 24.39 -6.96
CA ALA A 380 -4.42 25.63 -7.71
C ALA A 380 -3.89 25.42 -9.14
N ASP A 381 -2.85 24.59 -9.29
CA ASP A 381 -2.31 24.22 -10.60
C ASP A 381 -3.32 23.42 -11.45
N TYR A 382 -3.97 22.42 -10.88
CA TYR A 382 -5.04 21.66 -11.55
C TYR A 382 -6.22 22.53 -11.97
N CYS A 383 -6.65 23.45 -11.10
CA CYS A 383 -7.70 24.42 -11.41
C CYS A 383 -7.30 25.35 -12.56
N ALA A 384 -6.04 25.82 -12.59
CA ALA A 384 -5.52 26.62 -13.71
C ALA A 384 -5.51 25.84 -15.04
N ARG A 385 -5.40 24.51 -14.97
CA ARG A 385 -5.50 23.59 -16.11
C ARG A 385 -6.92 23.10 -16.40
N SER A 386 -7.95 23.70 -15.77
CA SER A 386 -9.36 23.36 -15.94
C SER A 386 -9.74 21.92 -15.54
N VAL A 387 -8.95 21.29 -14.67
CA VAL A 387 -9.31 20.00 -14.07
C VAL A 387 -10.40 20.25 -13.01
N PRO A 388 -11.55 19.54 -13.05
CA PRO A 388 -12.55 19.66 -12.00
C PRO A 388 -12.04 19.01 -10.70
N VAL A 389 -11.85 19.80 -9.65
CA VAL A 389 -11.35 19.29 -8.35
C VAL A 389 -12.35 19.59 -7.25
N SER A 390 -12.88 18.55 -6.60
CA SER A 390 -13.55 18.65 -5.30
C SER A 390 -12.50 18.51 -4.20
N TYR A 391 -12.38 19.48 -3.29
CA TYR A 391 -11.39 19.42 -2.22
C TYR A 391 -12.00 19.61 -0.83
N ILE A 392 -11.69 18.70 0.10
CA ILE A 392 -12.15 18.75 1.49
C ILE A 392 -10.97 18.64 2.47
N LYS A 393 -10.90 19.58 3.41
CA LYS A 393 -10.06 19.46 4.62
C LYS A 393 -10.93 19.04 5.79
N TYR A 394 -10.56 17.98 6.49
CA TYR A 394 -11.27 17.52 7.68
C TYR A 394 -10.70 18.18 8.94
N PRO A 395 -11.47 19.04 9.65
CA PRO A 395 -10.98 19.70 10.85
C PRO A 395 -10.78 18.72 12.01
N GLY A 396 -9.77 18.98 12.84
CA GLY A 396 -9.51 18.18 14.04
C GLY A 396 -9.06 16.72 13.79
N THR A 397 -8.70 16.39 12.56
CA THR A 397 -8.09 15.09 12.21
C THR A 397 -6.59 15.25 11.94
N GLU A 398 -5.85 14.17 12.19
CA GLU A 398 -4.48 13.97 11.72
C GLU A 398 -4.45 12.92 10.60
N HIS A 399 -3.26 12.59 10.09
CA HIS A 399 -3.07 11.77 8.90
C HIS A 399 -3.81 10.42 8.94
N VAL A 400 -3.84 9.73 10.07
CA VAL A 400 -4.47 8.40 10.19
C VAL A 400 -6.00 8.51 10.29
N SER A 401 -6.50 9.40 11.14
CA SER A 401 -7.93 9.61 11.39
C SER A 401 -8.66 10.22 10.20
N ALA A 402 -8.00 11.05 9.39
CA ALA A 402 -8.59 11.58 8.17
C ALA A 402 -8.92 10.50 7.13
N GLU A 403 -8.18 9.39 7.08
CA GLU A 403 -8.53 8.24 6.24
C GLU A 403 -9.93 7.74 6.61
N THR A 404 -10.15 7.45 7.90
CA THR A 404 -11.40 6.87 8.40
C THR A 404 -12.57 7.82 8.19
N VAL A 405 -12.38 9.12 8.45
CA VAL A 405 -13.44 10.13 8.33
C VAL A 405 -13.75 10.45 6.86
N GLY A 406 -12.74 10.47 5.99
CA GLY A 406 -12.87 10.93 4.61
C GLY A 406 -13.22 9.87 3.57
N SER A 407 -12.84 8.61 3.81
CA SER A 407 -12.97 7.57 2.77
C SER A 407 -14.42 7.28 2.38
N GLY A 408 -15.36 7.33 3.33
CA GLY A 408 -16.78 7.12 3.03
C GLY A 408 -17.33 8.13 2.03
N ALA A 409 -17.07 9.43 2.26
CA ALA A 409 -17.49 10.50 1.36
C ALA A 409 -16.78 10.42 -0.01
N ALA A 410 -15.51 10.00 -0.04
CA ALA A 410 -14.78 9.77 -1.28
C ALA A 410 -15.40 8.63 -2.12
N LEU A 411 -15.79 7.53 -1.48
CA LEU A 411 -16.50 6.43 -2.15
C LEU A 411 -17.89 6.87 -2.63
N ASP A 412 -18.64 7.64 -1.85
CA ASP A 412 -19.93 8.18 -2.29
C ASP A 412 -19.77 9.14 -3.49
N TRP A 413 -18.73 9.97 -3.48
CA TRP A 413 -18.41 10.82 -4.62
C TRP A 413 -18.03 10.01 -5.88
N LEU A 414 -17.30 8.90 -5.75
CA LEU A 414 -17.04 7.98 -6.86
C LEU A 414 -18.33 7.29 -7.35
N ALA A 415 -19.25 6.96 -6.43
CA ALA A 415 -20.55 6.40 -6.78
C ALA A 415 -21.35 7.33 -7.70
N ASP A 416 -21.33 8.63 -7.41
CA ASP A 416 -21.94 9.65 -8.26
C ASP A 416 -21.33 9.68 -9.66
N ARG A 417 -20.00 9.61 -9.78
CA ARG A 417 -19.29 9.53 -11.07
C ARG A 417 -19.66 8.28 -11.85
N PHE A 418 -19.70 7.12 -11.20
CA PHE A 418 -20.18 5.88 -11.82
C PHE A 418 -21.61 5.95 -12.32
N ASN A 419 -22.44 6.82 -11.73
CA ASN A 419 -23.84 7.04 -12.11
C ASN A 419 -24.01 8.21 -13.10
N GLY A 420 -22.92 8.78 -13.62
CA GLY A 420 -22.95 9.88 -14.59
C GLY A 420 -23.39 11.23 -14.01
N ILE A 421 -23.42 11.37 -12.69
CA ILE A 421 -23.68 12.66 -12.04
C ILE A 421 -22.42 13.52 -12.23
N PRO A 422 -22.50 14.76 -12.74
CA PRO A 422 -21.33 15.62 -12.94
C PRO A 422 -20.64 16.03 -11.63
N ALA A 423 -19.33 16.21 -11.66
CA ALA A 423 -18.56 16.66 -10.49
C ALA A 423 -18.78 18.13 -10.19
N THR A 424 -18.87 18.45 -8.91
CA THR A 424 -18.73 19.82 -8.41
C THR A 424 -17.24 20.17 -8.30
N THR A 425 -16.92 21.45 -8.43
CA THR A 425 -15.54 21.95 -8.33
C THR A 425 -15.42 22.97 -7.21
N SER A 426 -14.32 22.87 -6.47
CA SER A 426 -13.85 23.85 -5.49
C SER A 426 -12.90 24.87 -6.13
N CYS A 427 -12.62 24.76 -7.43
CA CYS A 427 -11.82 25.73 -8.19
C CYS A 427 -12.53 27.08 -8.23
N SER A 428 -11.82 28.15 -7.86
CA SER A 428 -12.30 29.53 -7.81
C SER A 428 -11.60 30.43 -8.81
#